data_AF-A0A418SLA0-F1
#
_entry.id   AF-A0A418SLA0-F1
#
_cell.length_a   1.000
_cell.length_b   1.000
_cell.length_c   1.000
_cell.angle_alpha   90.00
_cell.angle_beta   90.00
_cell.angle_gamma   90.00
#
_symmetry.space_group_name_H-M   'P 1'
#
loop_
_entity.id
_entity.type
_entity.pdbx_description
1 polymer ?
#
loop_
_entity_poly.entity_id
_entity_poly.type
_entity_poly.pdbx_seq_one_letter_code
_entity_poly.pdbx_strand_id
1 'polypeptide(L)'
;MRWTITLSALAFGLVTATSPAAAQTAAQQARFDQLVDLYKDAGVIGEPDMVDCTLSGGEQSLCIRITTGPAPSNHPTGPYCPRSIDTPPEEAGTWFYNDEVVVADGSFVERLAVLFRDDAWQMFDPETGDVILVEGELGCEVAGDPDSAADYTNYCVECEVKYLSEDTSETYVIPLVPVRLEGEATRIGPAPGVGLAFNGVKLDAPAPLDLIEGNHTLGLMDSCVGHVNPHTGYHYHGLVGCEPQVAASDVDHEALVAVAMDGYDIYAALSDAETTDVDVCNGHAEQGLGYHYHSDVAGTNQFIGCFAAQYGCALGDPTAVCDASADAGRGPPPPRE
;
A
#
# COMPACT_ATOMS: atom_id res chain seq x y z
N MET A 1 -19.16 36.12 -73.69
CA MET A 1 -19.63 35.46 -72.46
C MET A 1 -18.48 35.40 -71.46
N ARG A 2 -18.47 36.27 -70.45
CA ARG A 2 -17.56 36.17 -69.30
C ARG A 2 -18.32 35.46 -68.19
N TRP A 3 -17.79 34.34 -67.72
CA TRP A 3 -18.37 33.58 -66.61
C TRP A 3 -17.66 34.03 -65.32
N THR A 4 -18.44 34.61 -64.40
CA THR A 4 -18.00 34.91 -63.03
C THR A 4 -18.22 33.66 -62.19
N ILE A 5 -17.16 33.10 -61.62
CA ILE A 5 -17.24 32.00 -60.65
C ILE A 5 -17.25 32.63 -59.25
N THR A 6 -18.36 32.48 -58.53
CA THR A 6 -18.49 32.87 -57.13
C THR A 6 -18.09 31.69 -56.26
N LEU A 7 -16.96 31.79 -55.54
CA LEU A 7 -16.59 30.82 -54.50
C LEU A 7 -17.35 31.18 -53.22
N SER A 8 -18.26 30.30 -52.78
CA SER A 8 -18.84 30.37 -51.43
C SER A 8 -17.97 29.54 -50.49
N ALA A 9 -17.28 30.19 -49.56
CA ALA A 9 -16.58 29.53 -48.46
C ALA A 9 -17.60 29.15 -47.37
N LEU A 10 -17.84 27.84 -47.18
CA LEU A 10 -18.50 27.33 -45.99
C LEU A 10 -17.46 27.26 -44.86
N ALA A 11 -17.65 28.08 -43.82
CA ALA A 11 -16.93 27.94 -42.57
C ALA A 11 -17.61 26.84 -41.74
N PHE A 12 -16.97 25.68 -41.63
CA PHE A 12 -17.33 24.68 -40.62
C PHE A 12 -16.77 25.16 -39.27
N GLY A 13 -17.64 25.68 -38.42
CA GLY A 13 -17.31 25.92 -37.01
C GLY A 13 -17.22 24.58 -36.29
N LEU A 14 -16.00 24.21 -35.86
CA LEU A 14 -15.78 23.10 -34.94
C LEU A 14 -16.35 23.53 -33.57
N VAL A 15 -17.49 22.98 -33.18
CA VAL A 15 -18.00 23.12 -31.81
C VAL A 15 -17.32 22.03 -30.99
N THR A 16 -16.27 22.41 -30.26
CA THR A 16 -15.71 21.57 -29.19
C THR A 16 -16.73 21.53 -28.06
N ALA A 17 -17.45 20.42 -27.92
CA ALA A 17 -18.27 20.16 -26.75
C ALA A 17 -17.34 19.88 -25.57
N THR A 18 -16.98 20.92 -24.82
CA THR A 18 -16.42 20.76 -23.47
C THR A 18 -17.59 20.38 -22.56
N SER A 19 -17.67 19.11 -22.18
CA SER A 19 -18.55 18.69 -21.08
C SER A 19 -18.19 19.51 -19.84
N PRO A 20 -19.18 20.05 -19.09
CA PRO A 20 -18.88 20.76 -17.86
C PRO A 20 -18.31 19.76 -16.85
N ALA A 21 -17.21 20.12 -16.20
CA ALA A 21 -16.72 19.42 -15.01
C ALA A 21 -17.90 19.29 -14.01
N ALA A 22 -18.08 18.10 -13.43
CA ALA A 22 -19.12 17.88 -12.44
C ALA A 22 -18.92 18.87 -11.28
N ALA A 23 -19.97 19.61 -10.90
CA ALA A 23 -19.85 20.59 -9.83
C ALA A 23 -19.55 19.88 -8.51
N GLN A 24 -18.48 20.31 -7.84
CA GLN A 24 -18.09 19.82 -6.52
C GLN A 24 -19.26 19.92 -5.53
N THR A 25 -19.53 18.82 -4.82
CA THR A 25 -20.59 18.72 -3.80
C THR A 25 -20.07 19.12 -2.42
N ALA A 26 -20.98 19.48 -1.52
CA ALA A 26 -20.65 19.77 -0.12
C ALA A 26 -20.05 18.55 0.61
N ALA A 27 -20.48 17.33 0.26
CA ALA A 27 -19.94 16.09 0.83
C ALA A 27 -18.47 15.87 0.41
N GLN A 28 -18.15 16.12 -0.87
CA GLN A 28 -16.77 16.04 -1.36
C GLN A 28 -15.87 17.08 -0.69
N GLN A 29 -16.32 18.32 -0.53
CA GLN A 29 -15.55 19.33 0.20
C GLN A 29 -15.32 18.93 1.66
N ALA A 30 -16.37 18.50 2.37
CA ALA A 30 -16.26 18.10 3.78
C ALA A 30 -15.30 16.92 3.96
N ARG A 31 -15.36 15.91 3.08
CA ARG A 31 -14.42 14.78 3.11
C ARG A 31 -13.00 15.22 2.79
N PHE A 32 -12.80 16.10 1.82
CA PHE A 32 -11.47 16.63 1.53
C PHE A 32 -10.87 17.36 2.74
N ASP A 33 -11.64 18.25 3.37
CA ASP A 33 -11.19 18.98 4.56
C ASP A 33 -10.86 18.04 5.72
N GLN A 34 -11.67 16.98 5.91
CA GLN A 34 -11.40 15.93 6.90
C GLN A 34 -10.08 15.21 6.64
N LEU A 35 -9.84 14.77 5.40
CA LEU A 35 -8.60 14.07 5.05
C LEU A 35 -7.38 14.96 5.17
N VAL A 36 -7.47 16.23 4.75
CA VAL A 36 -6.39 17.21 4.97
C VAL A 36 -6.05 17.33 6.45
N ASP A 37 -7.03 17.38 7.35
CA ASP A 37 -6.77 17.42 8.80
C ASP A 37 -6.17 16.12 9.33
N LEU A 38 -6.60 14.95 8.83
CA LEU A 38 -6.08 13.64 9.23
C LEU A 38 -4.61 13.44 8.82
N TYR A 39 -4.20 13.96 7.66
CA TYR A 39 -2.83 13.84 7.15
C TYR A 39 -1.93 15.04 7.49
N LYS A 40 -2.37 16.00 8.30
CA LYS A 40 -1.58 17.22 8.58
C LYS A 40 -0.22 16.96 9.25
N ASP A 41 -0.10 15.86 9.99
CA ASP A 41 1.11 15.43 10.69
C ASP A 41 1.84 14.28 9.96
N ALA A 42 1.34 13.87 8.79
CA ALA A 42 2.02 12.90 7.94
C ALA A 42 3.22 13.51 7.21
N GLY A 43 4.12 12.67 6.71
CA GLY A 43 5.25 13.05 5.86
C GLY A 43 4.82 13.50 4.45
N VAL A 44 3.80 14.36 4.34
CA VAL A 44 3.26 14.85 3.07
C VAL A 44 4.21 15.85 2.43
N ILE A 45 4.47 15.66 1.14
CA ILE A 45 5.25 16.56 0.30
C ILE A 45 4.29 17.53 -0.40
N GLY A 46 4.36 18.81 -0.05
CA GLY A 46 3.44 19.82 -0.55
C GLY A 46 2.13 19.86 0.22
N GLU A 47 1.06 20.33 -0.44
CA GLU A 47 -0.29 20.34 0.12
C GLU A 47 -1.17 19.34 -0.64
N PRO A 48 -2.09 18.60 0.02
CA PRO A 48 -3.05 17.79 -0.68
C PRO A 48 -3.95 18.62 -1.60
N ASP A 49 -4.28 18.07 -2.76
CA ASP A 49 -5.10 18.74 -3.76
C ASP A 49 -6.38 17.96 -4.07
N MET A 50 -7.43 18.66 -4.47
CA MET A 50 -8.60 18.04 -5.07
C MET A 50 -8.45 18.00 -6.59
N VAL A 51 -8.57 16.82 -7.18
CA VAL A 51 -8.35 16.59 -8.61
C VAL A 51 -9.46 15.76 -9.24
N ASP A 52 -9.71 15.96 -10.53
CA ASP A 52 -10.50 15.03 -11.34
C ASP A 52 -9.71 13.71 -11.50
N CYS A 53 -10.39 12.57 -11.44
CA CYS A 53 -9.79 11.24 -11.55
C CYS A 53 -10.73 10.27 -12.28
N THR A 54 -10.16 9.26 -12.94
CA THR A 54 -10.92 8.11 -13.45
C THR A 54 -10.66 6.90 -12.57
N LEU A 55 -11.71 6.37 -11.95
CA LEU A 55 -11.63 5.22 -11.06
C LEU A 55 -11.55 3.91 -11.86
N SER A 56 -11.21 2.81 -11.18
CA SER A 56 -10.98 1.50 -11.78
C SER A 56 -12.13 0.94 -12.63
N GLY A 57 -13.38 1.29 -12.34
CA GLY A 57 -14.55 0.92 -13.16
C GLY A 57 -14.86 1.92 -14.30
N GLY A 58 -14.00 2.92 -14.52
CA GLY A 58 -14.15 3.96 -15.54
C GLY A 58 -14.98 5.17 -15.11
N GLU A 59 -15.49 5.19 -13.88
CA GLU A 59 -16.26 6.32 -13.36
C GLU A 59 -15.38 7.57 -13.20
N GLN A 60 -15.87 8.72 -13.65
CA GLN A 60 -15.23 10.01 -13.41
C GLN A 60 -15.62 10.53 -12.02
N SER A 61 -14.64 10.89 -11.20
CA SER A 61 -14.87 11.34 -9.82
C SER A 61 -13.98 12.53 -9.45
N LEU A 62 -14.20 13.05 -8.23
CA LEU A 62 -13.27 13.95 -7.55
C LEU A 62 -12.52 13.17 -6.49
N CYS A 63 -11.20 13.25 -6.54
CA CYS A 63 -10.28 12.58 -5.65
C CYS A 63 -9.46 13.59 -4.85
N ILE A 64 -8.98 13.16 -3.68
CA ILE A 64 -7.83 13.79 -3.03
C ILE A 64 -6.56 13.23 -3.67
N ARG A 65 -5.57 14.10 -3.88
CA ARG A 65 -4.21 13.78 -4.27
C ARG A 65 -3.27 14.10 -3.12
N ILE A 66 -2.54 13.10 -2.63
CA ILE A 66 -1.58 13.22 -1.53
C ILE A 66 -0.26 12.64 -1.99
N THR A 67 0.84 13.40 -1.86
CA THR A 67 2.18 12.89 -2.12
C THR A 67 2.89 12.68 -0.79
N THR A 68 3.49 11.52 -0.57
CA THR A 68 4.27 11.24 0.64
C THR A 68 5.72 10.95 0.30
N GLY A 69 6.61 11.27 1.26
CA GLY A 69 8.02 10.89 1.19
C GLY A 69 8.24 9.42 1.58
N PRO A 70 9.49 8.93 1.51
CA PRO A 70 9.79 7.51 1.62
C PRO A 70 9.85 6.99 3.07
N ALA A 71 9.55 7.84 4.07
CA ALA A 71 9.71 7.52 5.48
C ALA A 71 8.49 7.96 6.30
N PRO A 72 8.13 7.20 7.35
CA PRO A 72 7.09 7.60 8.30
C PRO A 72 7.47 8.87 9.05
N SER A 73 6.48 9.70 9.40
CA SER A 73 6.71 10.94 10.15
C SER A 73 6.87 10.74 11.67
N ASN A 74 6.41 9.60 12.20
CA ASN A 74 6.13 9.44 13.63
C ASN A 74 6.90 8.32 14.34
N HIS A 75 7.69 7.52 13.64
CA HIS A 75 8.53 6.48 14.24
C HIS A 75 9.81 6.23 13.42
N PRO A 76 10.88 5.70 14.04
CA PRO A 76 12.04 5.20 13.30
C PRO A 76 11.68 3.93 12.53
N THR A 77 12.43 3.63 11.49
CA THR A 77 12.30 2.38 10.71
C THR A 77 13.41 1.41 11.11
N GLY A 78 13.11 0.12 11.14
CA GLY A 78 14.06 -0.91 11.58
C GLY A 78 14.13 -1.04 13.11
N PRO A 79 14.94 -1.99 13.63
CA PRO A 79 15.84 -2.91 12.92
C PRO A 79 15.12 -3.95 12.04
N TYR A 80 15.83 -4.54 11.09
CA TYR A 80 15.31 -5.57 10.17
C TYR A 80 16.09 -6.89 10.31
N CYS A 81 17.15 -7.09 9.53
CA CYS A 81 17.87 -8.35 9.52
C CYS A 81 18.73 -8.54 10.77
N PRO A 82 18.63 -9.67 11.48
CA PRO A 82 19.56 -9.99 12.55
C PRO A 82 20.97 -10.14 11.98
N ARG A 83 21.98 -9.77 12.78
CA ARG A 83 23.38 -9.77 12.32
C ARG A 83 24.06 -11.13 12.49
N SER A 84 23.59 -11.93 13.44
CA SER A 84 24.06 -13.27 13.73
C SER A 84 22.97 -14.10 14.40
N ILE A 85 23.20 -15.41 14.53
CA ILE A 85 22.33 -16.33 15.29
C ILE A 85 22.23 -16.02 16.80
N ASP A 86 23.08 -15.12 17.31
CA ASP A 86 23.04 -14.61 18.68
C ASP A 86 22.31 -13.26 18.81
N THR A 87 21.80 -12.70 17.70
CA THR A 87 21.12 -11.40 17.74
C THR A 87 19.87 -11.47 18.62
N PRO A 88 19.73 -10.58 19.62
CA PRO A 88 18.60 -10.62 20.53
C PRO A 88 17.32 -10.05 19.88
N PRO A 89 16.13 -10.37 20.43
CA PRO A 89 14.84 -9.91 19.91
C PRO A 89 14.73 -8.41 19.67
N GLU A 90 15.29 -7.58 20.54
CA GLU A 90 15.22 -6.12 20.45
C GLU A 90 16.07 -5.51 19.34
N GLU A 91 16.99 -6.28 18.76
CA GLU A 91 17.87 -5.86 17.65
C GLU A 91 17.47 -6.52 16.33
N ALA A 92 16.34 -7.23 16.31
CA ALA A 92 15.84 -7.97 15.17
C ALA A 92 14.46 -7.48 14.71
N GLY A 93 14.18 -7.73 13.44
CA GLY A 93 12.88 -7.50 12.84
C GLY A 93 11.87 -8.59 13.17
N THR A 94 10.80 -8.60 12.38
CA THR A 94 9.67 -9.51 12.49
C THR A 94 9.42 -10.23 11.17
N TRP A 95 8.75 -11.38 11.26
CA TRP A 95 8.29 -12.16 10.11
C TRP A 95 6.89 -12.73 10.37
N PHE A 96 6.19 -13.09 9.31
CA PHE A 96 4.92 -13.80 9.40
C PHE A 96 5.17 -15.31 9.57
N TYR A 97 4.57 -15.92 10.58
CA TYR A 97 4.67 -17.38 10.77
C TYR A 97 3.42 -17.93 11.45
N ASN A 98 2.72 -18.84 10.78
CA ASN A 98 1.45 -19.44 11.24
C ASN A 98 0.39 -18.40 11.65
N ASP A 99 0.11 -17.44 10.77
CA ASP A 99 -0.86 -16.36 10.99
C ASP A 99 -0.55 -15.43 12.20
N GLU A 100 0.70 -15.45 12.67
CA GLU A 100 1.23 -14.56 13.71
C GLU A 100 2.39 -13.72 13.18
N VAL A 101 2.58 -12.54 13.77
CA VAL A 101 3.83 -11.77 13.63
C VAL A 101 4.78 -12.22 14.74
N VAL A 102 5.90 -12.82 14.36
CA VAL A 102 6.92 -13.31 15.30
C VAL A 102 8.19 -12.49 15.17
N VAL A 103 8.93 -12.36 16.28
CA VAL A 103 10.27 -11.76 16.23
C VAL A 103 11.21 -12.72 15.51
N ALA A 104 11.88 -12.22 14.48
CA ALA A 104 12.80 -12.96 13.63
C ALA A 104 14.25 -12.72 14.08
N ASP A 105 14.54 -13.07 15.34
CA ASP A 105 15.85 -12.95 15.98
C ASP A 105 16.87 -13.99 15.48
N GLY A 106 18.07 -13.97 16.06
CA GLY A 106 19.10 -14.94 15.70
C GLY A 106 18.67 -16.41 15.90
N SER A 107 17.90 -16.68 16.97
CA SER A 107 17.34 -18.01 17.26
C SER A 107 16.24 -18.42 16.29
N PHE A 108 15.50 -17.46 15.70
CA PHE A 108 14.60 -17.72 14.59
C PHE A 108 15.38 -18.13 13.33
N VAL A 109 16.43 -17.38 12.97
CA VAL A 109 17.27 -17.66 11.80
C VAL A 109 18.00 -19.01 11.91
N GLU A 110 18.49 -19.38 13.08
CA GLU A 110 19.11 -20.70 13.30
C GLU A 110 18.13 -21.86 13.04
N ARG A 111 16.82 -21.62 13.21
CA ARG A 111 15.78 -22.66 13.17
C ARG A 111 14.98 -22.70 11.87
N LEU A 112 15.30 -21.89 10.85
CA LEU A 112 14.53 -21.81 9.61
C LEU A 112 14.30 -23.20 8.98
N ALA A 113 15.31 -24.06 8.95
CA ALA A 113 15.18 -25.42 8.43
C ALA A 113 14.12 -26.27 9.17
N VAL A 114 13.98 -26.08 10.49
CA VAL A 114 13.00 -26.77 11.31
C VAL A 114 11.61 -26.15 11.17
N LEU A 115 11.54 -24.81 11.18
CA LEU A 115 10.30 -24.04 11.10
C LEU A 115 9.60 -24.29 9.76
N PHE A 116 10.36 -24.21 8.66
CA PHE A 116 9.85 -24.40 7.30
C PHE A 116 9.94 -25.85 6.81
N ARG A 117 10.52 -26.75 7.61
CA ARG A 117 10.68 -28.19 7.30
C ARG A 117 11.43 -28.42 5.98
N ASP A 118 12.48 -27.63 5.78
CA ASP A 118 13.31 -27.68 4.58
C ASP A 118 14.79 -27.52 4.96
N ASP A 119 15.56 -28.61 4.83
CA ASP A 119 16.98 -28.66 5.16
C ASP A 119 17.87 -27.81 4.23
N ALA A 120 17.29 -27.22 3.16
CA ALA A 120 18.02 -26.30 2.28
C ALA A 120 18.23 -24.90 2.89
N TRP A 121 17.52 -24.56 3.98
CA TRP A 121 17.74 -23.31 4.71
C TRP A 121 19.09 -23.30 5.42
N GLN A 122 19.94 -22.34 5.05
CA GLN A 122 21.24 -22.05 5.65
C GLN A 122 21.55 -20.55 5.53
N MET A 123 20.71 -19.68 6.11
CA MET A 123 20.84 -18.21 6.04
C MET A 123 21.97 -17.64 6.93
N PHE A 124 22.90 -18.46 7.40
CA PHE A 124 24.01 -18.04 8.24
C PHE A 124 25.24 -18.87 7.94
N ASP A 125 26.42 -18.32 8.22
CA ASP A 125 27.68 -19.05 8.16
C ASP A 125 27.75 -20.03 9.36
N PRO A 126 27.88 -21.34 9.15
CA PRO A 126 27.89 -22.32 10.25
C PRO A 126 29.17 -22.31 11.09
N GLU A 127 30.25 -21.68 10.63
CA GLU A 127 31.50 -21.52 11.39
C GLU A 127 31.46 -20.28 12.29
N THR A 128 30.91 -19.17 11.80
CA THR A 128 30.90 -17.89 12.53
C THR A 128 29.57 -17.58 13.23
N GLY A 129 28.46 -18.10 12.72
CA GLY A 129 27.11 -17.74 13.13
C GLY A 129 26.59 -16.43 12.53
N ASP A 130 27.35 -15.78 11.65
CA ASP A 130 26.94 -14.52 11.01
C ASP A 130 25.82 -14.79 10.00
N VAL A 131 24.78 -13.96 10.00
CA VAL A 131 23.69 -14.06 9.02
C VAL A 131 24.20 -13.58 7.66
N ILE A 132 23.78 -14.26 6.59
CA ILE A 132 24.09 -13.86 5.22
C ILE A 132 23.17 -12.68 4.86
N LEU A 133 23.76 -11.49 4.75
CA LEU A 133 23.04 -10.24 4.53
C LEU A 133 23.21 -9.74 3.09
N VAL A 134 22.11 -9.21 2.54
CA VAL A 134 22.11 -8.38 1.35
C VAL A 134 21.54 -7.01 1.74
N GLU A 135 22.44 -6.05 1.96
CA GLU A 135 22.15 -4.75 2.56
C GLU A 135 22.71 -3.61 1.70
N GLY A 136 22.50 -2.36 2.14
CA GLY A 136 23.01 -1.20 1.43
C GLY A 136 22.23 -0.88 0.17
N GLU A 137 22.92 -0.28 -0.81
CA GLU A 137 22.35 -0.02 -2.14
C GLU A 137 21.91 -1.33 -2.82
N LEU A 138 22.71 -2.39 -2.73
CA LEU A 138 22.35 -3.71 -3.26
C LEU A 138 21.11 -4.29 -2.56
N GLY A 139 20.99 -4.14 -1.24
CA GLY A 139 19.80 -4.52 -0.49
C GLY A 139 18.53 -3.87 -1.04
N CYS A 140 18.59 -2.58 -1.36
CA CYS A 140 17.48 -1.87 -1.98
C CYS A 140 17.20 -2.33 -3.43
N GLU A 141 18.22 -2.58 -4.25
CA GLU A 141 18.05 -3.16 -5.59
C GLU A 141 17.31 -4.51 -5.52
N VAL A 142 17.72 -5.38 -4.60
CA VAL A 142 17.13 -6.71 -4.39
C VAL A 142 15.72 -6.64 -3.81
N ALA A 143 15.46 -5.72 -2.87
CA ALA A 143 14.12 -5.49 -2.35
C ALA A 143 13.15 -5.00 -3.43
N GLY A 144 13.65 -4.27 -4.43
CA GLY A 144 12.85 -3.80 -5.57
C GLY A 144 12.73 -4.80 -6.73
N ASP A 145 13.72 -5.69 -6.86
CA ASP A 145 13.78 -6.72 -7.89
C ASP A 145 14.56 -7.94 -7.35
N PRO A 146 13.88 -8.99 -6.86
CA PRO A 146 14.53 -10.19 -6.34
C PRO A 146 15.46 -10.88 -7.35
N ASP A 147 15.23 -10.70 -8.66
CA ASP A 147 16.07 -11.28 -9.72
C ASP A 147 17.49 -10.66 -9.74
N SER A 148 17.70 -9.50 -9.11
CA SER A 148 19.00 -8.82 -9.03
C SER A 148 20.00 -9.50 -8.08
N ALA A 149 19.54 -10.44 -7.24
CA ALA A 149 20.37 -11.18 -6.30
C ALA A 149 20.86 -12.54 -6.83
N ALA A 150 21.00 -12.72 -8.15
CA ALA A 150 21.27 -14.04 -8.75
C ALA A 150 22.53 -14.76 -8.21
N ASP A 151 23.48 -14.04 -7.63
CA ASP A 151 24.70 -14.59 -7.01
C ASP A 151 24.53 -14.96 -5.52
N TYR A 152 23.39 -14.63 -4.91
CA TYR A 152 23.08 -14.90 -3.51
C TYR A 152 21.98 -15.96 -3.39
N THR A 153 22.12 -16.82 -2.38
CA THR A 153 21.10 -17.78 -1.95
C THR A 153 21.10 -17.77 -0.44
N ASN A 154 19.99 -18.09 0.22
CA ASN A 154 19.94 -18.16 1.67
C ASN A 154 20.38 -16.83 2.32
N TYR A 155 19.66 -15.74 2.05
CA TYR A 155 20.03 -14.43 2.58
C TYR A 155 18.84 -13.68 3.18
N CYS A 156 19.15 -12.81 4.14
CA CYS A 156 18.23 -11.79 4.61
C CYS A 156 18.50 -10.49 3.83
N VAL A 157 17.46 -9.95 3.20
CA VAL A 157 17.54 -8.67 2.49
C VAL A 157 17.03 -7.55 3.39
N GLU A 158 17.79 -6.46 3.46
CA GLU A 158 17.34 -5.22 4.08
C GLU A 158 17.62 -4.01 3.19
N CYS A 159 16.65 -3.12 3.13
CA CYS A 159 16.80 -1.79 2.55
C CYS A 159 16.52 -0.77 3.65
N GLU A 160 17.26 0.34 3.63
CA GLU A 160 17.07 1.45 4.55
C GLU A 160 16.75 2.72 3.77
N VAL A 161 15.91 3.58 4.35
CA VAL A 161 15.53 4.88 3.76
C VAL A 161 16.75 5.69 3.31
N LYS A 162 17.87 5.62 4.04
CA LYS A 162 19.10 6.36 3.71
C LYS A 162 19.76 5.97 2.38
N TYR A 163 19.40 4.82 1.81
CA TYR A 163 19.90 4.35 0.51
C TYR A 163 18.93 4.68 -0.64
N LEU A 164 17.77 5.26 -0.34
CA LEU A 164 16.83 5.70 -1.36
C LEU A 164 17.25 7.03 -1.97
N SER A 165 16.78 7.27 -3.19
CA SER A 165 16.93 8.59 -3.83
C SER A 165 16.24 9.66 -2.98
N GLU A 166 16.81 10.86 -2.90
CA GLU A 166 16.18 12.01 -2.24
C GLU A 166 14.85 12.41 -2.92
N ASP A 167 14.66 12.04 -4.19
CA ASP A 167 13.45 12.27 -4.96
C ASP A 167 12.40 11.15 -4.81
N THR A 168 12.67 10.13 -3.99
CA THR A 168 11.73 9.01 -3.78
C THR A 168 10.45 9.53 -3.14
N SER A 169 9.32 9.35 -3.83
CA SER A 169 8.00 9.74 -3.35
C SER A 169 6.94 8.93 -4.08
N GLU A 170 5.76 8.85 -3.47
CA GLU A 170 4.60 8.22 -4.09
C GLU A 170 3.38 9.15 -3.93
N THR A 171 2.57 9.24 -4.99
CA THR A 171 1.36 10.05 -5.02
C THR A 171 0.13 9.16 -5.06
N TYR A 172 -0.70 9.28 -4.02
CA TYR A 172 -1.97 8.56 -3.88
C TYR A 172 -3.11 9.45 -4.33
N VAL A 173 -3.95 8.92 -5.21
CA VAL A 173 -5.16 9.58 -5.71
C VAL A 173 -6.36 8.74 -5.28
N ILE A 174 -7.11 9.22 -4.29
CA ILE A 174 -8.16 8.46 -3.58
C ILE A 174 -9.51 9.17 -3.77
N PRO A 175 -10.60 8.48 -4.16
CA PRO A 175 -11.91 9.11 -4.33
C PRO A 175 -12.43 9.70 -3.02
N LEU A 176 -12.98 10.92 -3.08
CA LEU A 176 -13.60 11.59 -1.94
C LEU A 176 -14.96 10.99 -1.57
N VAL A 177 -15.60 10.29 -2.50
CA VAL A 177 -16.86 9.57 -2.25
C VAL A 177 -16.72 8.20 -2.91
N PRO A 178 -16.77 7.10 -2.15
CA PRO A 178 -16.69 5.76 -2.70
C PRO A 178 -17.80 5.49 -3.72
N VAL A 179 -17.41 4.90 -4.86
CA VAL A 179 -18.34 4.45 -5.90
C VAL A 179 -18.41 2.93 -5.85
N ARG A 180 -19.48 2.39 -5.26
CA ARG A 180 -19.62 0.93 -5.12
C ARG A 180 -19.52 0.20 -6.46
N LEU A 181 -18.93 -0.99 -6.41
CA LEU A 181 -18.88 -1.90 -7.54
C LEU A 181 -20.28 -2.47 -7.82
N GLU A 182 -20.67 -2.49 -9.09
CA GLU A 182 -21.83 -3.24 -9.56
C GLU A 182 -21.40 -4.68 -9.93
N GLY A 183 -20.87 -5.44 -8.98
CA GLY A 183 -20.32 -6.77 -9.28
C GLY A 183 -19.53 -7.43 -8.15
N GLU A 184 -18.67 -8.37 -8.52
CA GLU A 184 -17.72 -9.00 -7.58
C GLU A 184 -16.71 -7.97 -7.07
N ALA A 185 -16.36 -8.10 -5.80
CA ALA A 185 -15.35 -7.26 -5.18
C ALA A 185 -13.98 -7.46 -5.84
N THR A 186 -13.20 -6.39 -5.94
CA THR A 186 -11.90 -6.42 -6.63
C THR A 186 -10.80 -6.92 -5.70
N ARG A 187 -10.00 -7.89 -6.18
CA ARG A 187 -8.80 -8.34 -5.47
C ARG A 187 -7.77 -7.22 -5.38
N ILE A 188 -7.03 -7.20 -4.28
CA ILE A 188 -5.98 -6.21 -4.03
C ILE A 188 -4.67 -6.73 -4.60
N GLY A 189 -4.00 -5.87 -5.37
CA GLY A 189 -2.66 -6.12 -5.89
C GLY A 189 -1.66 -5.06 -5.41
N PRO A 190 -0.36 -5.24 -5.70
CA PRO A 190 0.71 -4.35 -5.21
C PRO A 190 0.56 -2.88 -5.62
N ALA A 191 -0.13 -2.64 -6.75
CA ALA A 191 -0.53 -1.31 -7.18
C ALA A 191 -2.06 -1.28 -7.36
N PRO A 192 -2.78 -0.37 -6.70
CA PRO A 192 -2.26 0.70 -5.84
C PRO A 192 -1.88 0.27 -4.41
N GLY A 193 -2.02 -1.01 -4.05
CA GLY A 193 -2.00 -1.45 -2.64
C GLY A 193 -3.39 -1.32 -1.99
N VAL A 194 -3.45 -1.38 -0.67
CA VAL A 194 -4.70 -1.31 0.11
C VAL A 194 -5.15 0.12 0.36
N GLY A 195 -4.23 0.98 0.81
CA GLY A 195 -4.60 2.31 1.31
C GLY A 195 -3.41 3.08 1.89
N LEU A 196 -3.73 4.17 2.60
CA LEU A 196 -2.74 5.08 3.18
C LEU A 196 -3.06 5.35 4.66
N ALA A 197 -2.16 4.94 5.56
CA ALA A 197 -2.25 5.25 6.99
C ALA A 197 -2.01 6.73 7.26
N PHE A 198 -2.59 7.27 8.34
CA PHE A 198 -2.55 8.71 8.62
C PHE A 198 -1.17 9.31 8.95
N ASN A 199 -0.11 8.51 9.04
CA ASN A 199 1.28 8.97 9.05
C ASN A 199 1.91 9.05 7.64
N GLY A 200 1.15 8.75 6.60
CA GLY A 200 1.59 8.79 5.20
C GLY A 200 2.26 7.50 4.71
N VAL A 201 2.13 6.40 5.46
CA VAL A 201 2.71 5.10 5.10
C VAL A 201 1.69 4.28 4.31
N LYS A 202 2.13 3.69 3.19
CA LYS A 202 1.31 2.79 2.37
C LYS A 202 0.95 1.53 3.15
N LEU A 203 -0.30 1.12 3.04
CA LEU A 203 -0.74 -0.24 3.37
C LEU A 203 -0.61 -1.07 2.09
N ASP A 204 0.37 -1.96 2.00
CA ASP A 204 0.61 -2.72 0.77
C ASP A 204 -0.27 -3.98 0.68
N ALA A 205 -0.28 -4.59 -0.50
CA ALA A 205 -0.88 -5.90 -0.69
C ALA A 205 -0.11 -6.99 0.07
N PRO A 206 -0.75 -8.13 0.38
CA PRO A 206 -0.09 -9.26 1.03
C PRO A 206 1.26 -9.61 0.40
N ALA A 207 2.28 -9.77 1.23
CA ALA A 207 3.59 -10.24 0.79
C ALA A 207 3.48 -11.67 0.22
N PRO A 208 4.21 -12.02 -0.86
CA PRO A 208 4.16 -13.35 -1.44
C PRO A 208 5.03 -14.34 -0.64
N LEU A 209 4.59 -14.71 0.57
CA LEU A 209 5.37 -15.52 1.53
C LEU A 209 5.88 -16.83 0.93
N ASP A 210 5.01 -17.59 0.23
CA ASP A 210 5.39 -18.85 -0.41
C ASP A 210 6.56 -18.69 -1.40
N LEU A 211 6.60 -17.56 -2.13
CA LEU A 211 7.67 -17.29 -3.09
C LEU A 211 8.97 -16.91 -2.38
N ILE A 212 8.87 -16.11 -1.33
CA ILE A 212 10.01 -15.64 -0.53
C ILE A 212 10.66 -16.83 0.20
N GLU A 213 9.84 -17.59 0.92
CA GLU A 213 10.27 -18.77 1.67
C GLU A 213 10.77 -19.88 0.74
N GLY A 214 10.11 -20.08 -0.41
CA GLY A 214 10.52 -21.06 -1.42
C GLY A 214 11.85 -20.74 -2.12
N ASN A 215 12.28 -19.47 -2.10
CA ASN A 215 13.57 -19.04 -2.62
C ASN A 215 14.67 -18.96 -1.55
N HIS A 216 14.35 -19.37 -0.31
CA HIS A 216 15.24 -19.24 0.85
C HIS A 216 15.73 -17.81 1.09
N THR A 217 14.85 -16.83 0.91
CA THR A 217 15.16 -15.43 1.21
C THR A 217 14.20 -14.91 2.27
N LEU A 218 14.59 -13.87 3.02
CA LEU A 218 13.67 -13.18 3.93
C LEU A 218 13.89 -11.67 3.80
N GLY A 219 12.80 -10.93 3.58
CA GLY A 219 12.76 -9.47 3.64
C GLY A 219 12.07 -9.04 4.92
N LEU A 220 12.77 -9.16 6.06
CA LEU A 220 12.17 -8.97 7.38
C LEU A 220 11.57 -7.56 7.54
N MET A 221 10.47 -7.50 8.27
CA MET A 221 9.83 -6.24 8.66
C MET A 221 10.41 -5.74 9.98
N ASP A 222 10.19 -4.48 10.33
CA ASP A 222 10.51 -3.99 11.67
C ASP A 222 9.40 -4.32 12.67
N SER A 223 9.49 -3.76 13.88
CA SER A 223 8.49 -3.95 14.93
C SER A 223 7.13 -3.31 14.63
N CYS A 224 7.05 -2.44 13.61
CA CYS A 224 5.82 -1.87 13.10
C CYS A 224 5.25 -2.68 11.92
N VAL A 225 5.83 -3.85 11.62
CA VAL A 225 5.41 -4.72 10.50
C VAL A 225 5.52 -4.00 9.16
N GLY A 226 6.50 -3.10 9.03
CA GLY A 226 6.83 -2.45 7.77
C GLY A 226 8.29 -2.64 7.38
N HIS A 227 8.57 -2.45 6.10
CA HIS A 227 9.93 -2.46 5.55
C HIS A 227 10.05 -1.50 4.35
N VAL A 228 11.25 -1.39 3.80
CA VAL A 228 11.57 -0.44 2.73
C VAL A 228 11.81 -1.18 1.42
N ASN A 229 11.34 -0.61 0.32
CA ASN A 229 11.77 -0.95 -1.02
C ASN A 229 12.06 0.34 -1.82
N PRO A 230 12.75 0.28 -2.99
CA PRO A 230 13.14 1.47 -3.73
C PRO A 230 12.02 2.12 -4.53
N HIS A 231 10.87 1.47 -4.67
CA HIS A 231 9.74 1.97 -5.47
C HIS A 231 8.77 2.80 -4.62
N THR A 232 8.46 2.32 -3.43
CA THR A 232 7.48 2.90 -2.50
C THR A 232 8.16 3.67 -1.35
N GLY A 233 9.36 3.26 -0.95
CA GLY A 233 9.90 3.58 0.35
C GLY A 233 9.36 2.66 1.45
N TYR A 234 9.25 3.18 2.68
CA TYR A 234 8.72 2.44 3.82
C TYR A 234 7.20 2.21 3.69
N HIS A 235 6.76 0.96 3.87
CA HIS A 235 5.36 0.55 3.78
C HIS A 235 5.04 -0.57 4.78
N TYR A 236 3.77 -0.67 5.17
CA TYR A 236 3.28 -1.68 6.11
C TYR A 236 2.76 -2.92 5.39
N HIS A 237 2.92 -4.08 6.04
CA HIS A 237 2.23 -5.34 5.75
C HIS A 237 1.28 -5.78 6.88
N GLY A 238 1.25 -5.04 8.00
CA GLY A 238 0.26 -5.20 9.06
C GLY A 238 0.18 -3.95 9.95
N LEU A 239 -0.94 -3.79 10.67
CA LEU A 239 -1.11 -2.71 11.65
C LEU A 239 -0.98 -3.25 13.07
N VAL A 240 -0.10 -2.62 13.85
CA VAL A 240 0.18 -2.98 15.25
C VAL A 240 0.14 -1.78 16.19
N GLY A 241 -0.36 -0.64 15.72
CA GLY A 241 -0.48 0.60 16.50
C GLY A 241 0.70 1.55 16.37
N CYS A 242 1.52 1.42 15.32
CA CYS A 242 2.55 2.41 14.98
C CYS A 242 1.96 3.59 14.19
N GLU A 243 0.86 3.35 13.50
CA GLU A 243 0.05 4.34 12.80
C GLU A 243 -0.77 5.21 13.77
N PRO A 244 -1.07 6.48 13.42
CA PRO A 244 -1.94 7.31 14.23
C PRO A 244 -3.35 6.71 14.36
N GLN A 245 -3.83 6.62 15.61
CA GLN A 245 -5.17 6.12 15.93
C GLN A 245 -6.11 7.27 16.28
N VAL A 246 -7.14 7.46 15.46
CA VAL A 246 -8.15 8.50 15.65
C VAL A 246 -9.42 7.86 16.19
N ALA A 247 -9.84 8.25 17.39
CA ALA A 247 -11.07 7.72 17.97
C ALA A 247 -12.28 8.00 17.06
N ALA A 248 -13.15 7.00 16.86
CA ALA A 248 -14.40 7.21 16.16
C ALA A 248 -15.24 8.26 16.91
N SER A 249 -15.70 9.29 16.20
CA SER A 249 -16.55 10.31 16.80
C SER A 249 -17.96 9.76 17.02
N ASP A 250 -18.48 9.93 18.24
CA ASP A 250 -19.89 9.74 18.59
C ASP A 250 -20.45 8.29 18.53
N VAL A 251 -19.62 7.30 18.23
CA VAL A 251 -19.95 5.87 18.25
C VAL A 251 -18.83 5.10 18.97
N ASP A 252 -19.19 4.08 19.76
CA ASP A 252 -18.21 3.18 20.38
C ASP A 252 -17.73 2.19 19.32
N HIS A 253 -16.54 2.45 18.78
CA HIS A 253 -15.99 1.74 17.63
C HIS A 253 -14.45 1.74 17.71
N GLU A 254 -13.80 0.80 17.02
CA GLU A 254 -12.35 0.77 16.87
C GLU A 254 -11.80 2.11 16.35
N ALA A 255 -10.50 2.36 16.53
CA ALA A 255 -9.89 3.60 16.05
C ALA A 255 -9.79 3.63 14.53
N LEU A 256 -10.09 4.77 13.91
CA LEU A 256 -9.81 5.04 12.51
C LEU A 256 -8.29 5.20 12.32
N VAL A 257 -7.73 4.52 11.33
CA VAL A 257 -6.25 4.43 11.14
C VAL A 257 -5.78 4.77 9.74
N ALA A 258 -6.62 4.58 8.74
CA ALA A 258 -6.24 4.76 7.34
C ALA A 258 -7.46 5.01 6.44
N VAL A 259 -7.19 5.31 5.17
CA VAL A 259 -8.19 5.32 4.10
C VAL A 259 -7.79 4.33 3.03
N ALA A 260 -8.73 3.49 2.60
CA ALA A 260 -8.56 2.55 1.51
C ALA A 260 -8.48 3.27 0.16
N MET A 261 -7.84 2.66 -0.84
CA MET A 261 -7.72 3.27 -2.18
C MET A 261 -9.06 3.45 -2.91
N ASP A 262 -10.14 2.83 -2.43
CA ASP A 262 -11.52 3.03 -2.90
C ASP A 262 -12.30 4.09 -2.10
N GLY A 263 -11.63 4.79 -1.19
CA GLY A 263 -12.12 5.96 -0.46
C GLY A 263 -12.84 5.64 0.84
N TYR A 264 -13.10 4.36 1.14
CA TYR A 264 -13.66 3.96 2.42
C TYR A 264 -12.64 4.07 3.55
N ASP A 265 -13.13 4.36 4.74
CA ASP A 265 -12.35 4.40 5.96
C ASP A 265 -11.91 2.98 6.39
N ILE A 266 -10.69 2.86 6.91
CA ILE A 266 -10.16 1.64 7.53
C ILE A 266 -9.98 1.90 9.02
N TYR A 267 -10.63 1.07 9.82
CA TYR A 267 -10.53 1.02 11.26
C TYR A 267 -9.55 -0.07 11.71
N ALA A 268 -9.04 0.06 12.94
CA ALA A 268 -8.21 -0.96 13.55
C ALA A 268 -8.95 -2.31 13.65
N ALA A 269 -8.19 -3.38 13.84
CA ALA A 269 -8.73 -4.72 13.87
C ALA A 269 -9.79 -4.91 14.96
N LEU A 270 -10.87 -5.61 14.59
CA LEU A 270 -11.97 -5.93 15.50
C LEU A 270 -11.44 -6.72 16.69
N SER A 271 -11.79 -6.27 17.88
CA SER A 271 -11.45 -6.97 19.12
C SER A 271 -12.16 -8.33 19.25
N ASP A 272 -13.38 -8.44 18.72
CA ASP A 272 -14.25 -9.64 18.76
C ASP A 272 -14.77 -10.02 17.36
N ALA A 273 -13.86 -10.21 16.39
CA ALA A 273 -14.17 -10.48 14.98
C ALA A 273 -15.19 -11.63 14.76
N GLU A 274 -15.17 -12.65 15.60
CA GLU A 274 -16.10 -13.80 15.56
C GLU A 274 -17.57 -13.42 15.80
N THR A 275 -17.84 -12.25 16.38
CA THR A 275 -19.19 -11.82 16.75
C THR A 275 -19.75 -10.70 15.86
N THR A 276 -18.89 -10.08 15.07
CA THR A 276 -19.27 -8.99 14.18
C THR A 276 -19.58 -9.54 12.78
N ASP A 277 -20.75 -9.21 12.26
CA ASP A 277 -21.14 -9.59 10.90
C ASP A 277 -20.45 -8.68 9.88
N VAL A 278 -19.23 -9.06 9.47
CA VAL A 278 -18.46 -8.42 8.39
C VAL A 278 -18.60 -9.21 7.09
N ASP A 279 -18.48 -8.50 5.96
CA ASP A 279 -18.48 -9.11 4.65
C ASP A 279 -17.10 -9.71 4.26
N VAL A 280 -17.03 -10.26 3.06
CA VAL A 280 -15.81 -10.91 2.53
C VAL A 280 -14.62 -9.94 2.36
N CYS A 281 -14.85 -8.63 2.33
CA CYS A 281 -13.80 -7.63 2.29
C CYS A 281 -13.36 -7.18 3.69
N ASN A 282 -13.87 -7.80 4.75
CA ASN A 282 -13.71 -7.38 6.15
C ASN A 282 -14.33 -6.00 6.44
N GLY A 283 -15.45 -5.69 5.77
CA GLY A 283 -16.19 -4.44 5.97
C GLY A 283 -17.63 -4.65 6.37
N HIS A 284 -18.23 -3.62 6.96
CA HIS A 284 -19.67 -3.61 7.26
C HIS A 284 -20.20 -2.19 7.28
N ALA A 285 -21.52 -2.03 7.43
CA ALA A 285 -22.14 -0.73 7.56
C ALA A 285 -22.68 -0.52 8.96
N GLU A 286 -22.29 0.58 9.60
CA GLU A 286 -22.82 0.99 10.90
C GLU A 286 -23.56 2.32 10.82
N GLN A 287 -24.59 2.48 11.65
CA GLN A 287 -25.30 3.74 11.77
C GLN A 287 -24.37 4.83 12.34
N GLY A 288 -24.12 5.87 11.55
CA GLY A 288 -23.28 7.01 11.96
C GLY A 288 -21.95 7.04 11.21
N LEU A 289 -21.38 5.88 10.90
CA LEU A 289 -20.12 5.75 10.16
C LEU A 289 -20.35 5.40 8.68
N GLY A 290 -21.47 4.74 8.36
CA GLY A 290 -21.69 4.19 7.03
C GLY A 290 -20.87 2.92 6.83
N TYR A 291 -20.61 2.57 5.56
CA TYR A 291 -19.77 1.41 5.24
C TYR A 291 -18.30 1.74 5.42
N HIS A 292 -17.56 0.85 6.07
CA HIS A 292 -16.12 0.98 6.32
C HIS A 292 -15.51 -0.42 6.49
N TYR A 293 -14.18 -0.47 6.48
CA TYR A 293 -13.43 -1.71 6.71
C TYR A 293 -12.83 -1.74 8.11
N HIS A 294 -12.54 -2.95 8.57
CA HIS A 294 -11.56 -3.19 9.62
C HIS A 294 -10.31 -3.79 9.01
N SER A 295 -9.14 -3.38 9.52
CA SER A 295 -7.91 -4.12 9.27
C SER A 295 -8.05 -5.53 9.84
N ASP A 296 -7.51 -6.53 9.17
CA ASP A 296 -7.29 -7.83 9.78
C ASP A 296 -6.15 -7.72 10.80
N VAL A 297 -6.03 -8.74 11.67
CA VAL A 297 -4.89 -8.84 12.58
C VAL A 297 -3.62 -9.01 11.77
N ALA A 298 -2.55 -8.31 12.16
CA ALA A 298 -1.33 -8.18 11.36
C ALA A 298 -0.78 -9.54 10.86
N GLY A 299 -0.84 -10.59 11.68
CA GLY A 299 -0.28 -11.91 11.36
C GLY A 299 -0.89 -12.59 10.14
N THR A 300 -2.08 -12.17 9.70
CA THR A 300 -2.72 -12.69 8.47
C THR A 300 -2.03 -12.26 7.18
N ASN A 301 -1.05 -11.34 7.26
CA ASN A 301 -0.39 -10.74 6.09
C ASN A 301 -1.41 -10.08 5.14
N GLN A 302 -2.48 -9.50 5.71
CA GLN A 302 -3.55 -8.86 4.98
C GLN A 302 -4.17 -7.75 5.83
N PHE A 303 -4.59 -6.65 5.19
CA PHE A 303 -5.37 -5.59 5.86
C PHE A 303 -6.86 -5.77 5.61
N ILE A 304 -7.29 -5.93 4.37
CA ILE A 304 -8.71 -6.12 4.00
C ILE A 304 -8.82 -7.17 2.88
N GLY A 305 -9.97 -7.83 2.79
CA GLY A 305 -10.22 -8.92 1.83
C GLY A 305 -10.19 -8.50 0.36
N CYS A 306 -10.76 -7.32 0.08
CA CYS A 306 -11.01 -6.80 -1.26
C CYS A 306 -11.49 -5.35 -1.19
N PHE A 307 -11.66 -4.69 -2.35
CA PHE A 307 -12.37 -3.42 -2.43
C PHE A 307 -13.86 -3.63 -2.76
N ALA A 308 -14.73 -3.01 -1.97
CA ALA A 308 -16.18 -2.91 -2.20
C ALA A 308 -16.55 -1.75 -3.16
N ALA A 309 -15.63 -0.81 -3.41
CA ALA A 309 -15.80 0.29 -4.34
C ALA A 309 -14.68 0.36 -5.40
N GLN A 310 -14.88 1.21 -6.41
CA GLN A 310 -13.87 1.51 -7.41
C GLN A 310 -12.71 2.28 -6.77
N TYR A 311 -11.50 1.75 -6.89
CA TYR A 311 -10.26 2.36 -6.39
C TYR A 311 -9.64 3.37 -7.37
N GLY A 312 -8.82 4.27 -6.82
CA GLY A 312 -8.01 5.27 -7.53
C GLY A 312 -6.57 4.80 -7.86
N CYS A 313 -5.58 5.68 -7.77
CA CYS A 313 -4.21 5.37 -8.24
C CYS A 313 -3.13 5.55 -7.16
N ALA A 314 -2.04 4.80 -7.29
CA ALA A 314 -0.74 5.12 -6.71
C ALA A 314 0.23 5.41 -7.87
N LEU A 315 0.89 6.57 -7.83
CA LEU A 315 1.63 7.13 -8.96
C LEU A 315 3.03 7.54 -8.52
N GLY A 316 4.06 7.12 -9.27
CA GLY A 316 5.44 7.58 -9.08
C GLY A 316 5.74 8.95 -9.69
N ASP A 317 4.81 9.51 -10.48
CA ASP A 317 4.88 10.89 -11.00
C ASP A 317 3.75 11.72 -10.37
N PRO A 318 4.05 12.72 -9.53
CA PRO A 318 3.04 13.54 -8.86
C PRO A 318 2.20 14.40 -9.80
N THR A 319 2.62 14.55 -11.06
CA THR A 319 1.94 15.32 -12.10
C THR A 319 1.08 14.47 -13.03
N ALA A 320 1.16 13.13 -12.92
CA ALA A 320 0.36 12.23 -13.73
C ALA A 320 -1.14 12.34 -13.41
N VAL A 321 -1.96 12.19 -14.45
CA VAL A 321 -3.42 12.12 -14.31
C VAL A 321 -3.80 10.70 -13.94
N CYS A 322 -4.59 10.52 -12.88
CA CYS A 322 -5.06 9.20 -12.47
C CYS A 322 -6.13 8.66 -13.43
N ASP A 323 -5.82 7.53 -14.06
CA ASP A 323 -6.77 6.66 -14.76
C ASP A 323 -6.57 5.20 -14.33
N ALA A 324 -7.25 4.83 -13.24
CA ALA A 324 -7.17 3.48 -12.68
C ALA A 324 -7.89 2.43 -13.53
N SER A 325 -8.71 2.83 -14.51
CA SER A 325 -9.39 1.90 -15.41
C SER A 325 -8.43 1.18 -16.36
N ALA A 326 -7.28 1.80 -16.64
CA ALA A 326 -6.21 1.21 -17.44
C ALA A 326 -5.53 0.01 -16.73
N ASP A 327 -5.55 -0.02 -15.40
CA ASP A 327 -4.94 -1.08 -14.60
C ASP A 327 -5.89 -2.25 -14.35
N ALA A 328 -7.20 -1.98 -14.21
CA ALA A 328 -8.23 -3.02 -14.07
C ALA A 328 -8.29 -4.00 -15.27
N GLY A 329 -7.76 -3.59 -16.43
CA GLY A 329 -7.62 -4.43 -17.62
C GLY A 329 -6.36 -5.31 -17.66
N ARG A 330 -5.39 -5.09 -16.78
CA ARG A 330 -4.18 -5.93 -16.67
C ARG A 330 -4.49 -7.03 -15.66
N GLY A 331 -4.92 -8.19 -16.17
CA GLY A 331 -4.97 -9.40 -15.34
C GLY A 331 -3.61 -9.68 -14.68
N PRO A 332 -3.56 -10.56 -13.66
CA PRO A 332 -2.29 -10.94 -13.04
C PRO A 332 -1.28 -11.32 -14.14
N PRO A 333 0.02 -10.98 -13.95
CA PRO A 333 1.05 -11.39 -14.89
C PRO A 333 0.88 -12.89 -15.20
N PRO A 334 1.03 -13.33 -16.46
CA PRO A 334 1.00 -14.76 -16.75
C PRO A 334 2.02 -15.47 -15.84
N PRO A 335 1.74 -16.72 -15.39
CA PRO A 335 2.71 -17.49 -14.64
C PRO A 335 4.03 -17.48 -15.41
N ARG A 336 5.12 -17.08 -14.76
CA ARG A 336 6.44 -17.15 -15.39
C ARG A 336 6.74 -18.63 -15.65
N GLU A 337 7.03 -18.98 -16.91
CA GLU A 337 7.42 -20.34 -17.35
C GLU A 337 8.78 -20.76 -16.79
#